data_AF-A0A3R7M392-F1
#
_entry.id   AF-A0A3R7M392-F1
#
_cell.length_a   1.000
_cell.length_b   1.000
_cell.length_c   1.000
_cell.angle_alpha   90.00
_cell.angle_beta   90.00
_cell.angle_gamma   90.00
#
_symmetry.space_group_name_H-M   'P 1'
#
loop_
_entity.id
_entity.type
_entity.pdbx_description
1 polymer ?
#
loop_
_entity_poly.entity_id
_entity_poly.type
_entity_poly.pdbx_seq_one_letter_code
_entity_poly.pdbx_strand_id
1 'polypeptide(L)'
;MLQARKVAKGADGKAEVVGRFLQMHHRAKFLSCPNGSALENTVIHEEAPLRLANLTFVWMAPQMDLGDIQFVASILLDGGMKYKIFQSQPLSLNIYPVSTKDCAVVKSCFRYCTGYSGSDCQAHTARYTAAMEFTAAKTGVKFTLGGLLADEEGYLAIGFSRDGHQMTNADISVCYRSAEGEVGVEHYLLDNIDYMPDLHLAELQLESSDVDGDYVWCTFSRPIKGKDSAVLDLSEPTYYFYFLGQKERHGHLLT
;
A
#
# COMPACT_ATOMS: atom_id res chain seq x y z
N MET A 1 -30.41 1.51 -6.08
CA MET A 1 -29.48 0.38 -6.27
C MET A 1 -28.08 0.85 -5.99
N LEU A 2 -27.22 0.02 -5.41
CA LEU A 2 -25.81 0.29 -5.17
C LEU A 2 -24.99 -0.91 -5.65
N GLN A 3 -23.90 -0.64 -6.38
CA GLN A 3 -22.96 -1.62 -6.90
C GLN A 3 -21.53 -1.07 -6.83
N ALA A 4 -20.53 -1.94 -6.70
CA ALA A 4 -19.14 -1.61 -7.00
C ALA A 4 -18.81 -2.10 -8.41
N ARG A 5 -18.16 -1.26 -9.23
CA ARG A 5 -17.86 -1.56 -10.62
C ARG A 5 -16.41 -1.23 -10.97
N LYS A 6 -15.80 -2.00 -11.86
CA LYS A 6 -14.51 -1.65 -12.46
C LYS A 6 -14.63 -0.35 -13.26
N VAL A 7 -13.66 0.54 -13.13
CA VAL A 7 -13.57 1.76 -13.95
C VAL A 7 -13.16 1.34 -15.37
N ALA A 8 -14.03 1.59 -16.34
CA ALA A 8 -13.77 1.29 -17.74
C ALA A 8 -12.68 2.23 -18.31
N LYS A 9 -11.60 1.65 -18.86
CA LYS A 9 -10.63 2.40 -19.69
C LYS A 9 -10.99 2.19 -21.17
N GLY A 10 -11.51 3.24 -21.83
CA GLY A 10 -11.85 3.23 -23.26
C GLY A 10 -13.35 3.04 -23.58
N ALA A 11 -13.72 3.30 -24.85
CA ALA A 11 -15.11 3.35 -25.33
C ALA A 11 -15.86 1.99 -25.29
N ASP A 12 -15.13 0.88 -25.21
CA ASP A 12 -15.67 -0.48 -25.23
C ASP A 12 -15.66 -1.19 -23.85
N GLY A 13 -15.22 -0.49 -22.79
CA GLY A 13 -15.13 -1.07 -21.46
C GLY A 13 -16.52 -1.29 -20.84
N LYS A 14 -17.03 -2.52 -20.89
CA LYS A 14 -18.23 -2.91 -20.14
C LYS A 14 -17.93 -2.76 -18.65
N ALA A 15 -18.72 -1.93 -17.95
CA ALA A 15 -18.62 -1.77 -16.51
C ALA A 15 -19.00 -3.08 -15.81
N GLU A 16 -18.00 -3.83 -15.37
CA GLU A 16 -18.15 -5.11 -14.67
C GLU A 16 -18.42 -4.87 -13.18
N VAL A 17 -19.39 -5.58 -12.59
CA VAL A 17 -19.71 -5.50 -11.16
C VAL A 17 -18.75 -6.40 -10.39
N VAL A 18 -18.14 -5.86 -9.32
CA VAL A 18 -17.04 -6.51 -8.58
C VAL A 18 -17.24 -6.51 -7.07
N GLY A 19 -16.59 -7.45 -6.38
CA GLY A 19 -16.69 -7.62 -4.93
C GLY A 19 -18.09 -8.05 -4.46
N ARG A 20 -18.31 -8.00 -3.14
CA ARG A 20 -19.59 -8.35 -2.50
C ARG A 20 -19.85 -7.52 -1.26
N PHE A 21 -21.11 -7.22 -0.97
CA PHE A 21 -21.50 -6.57 0.28
C PHE A 21 -21.70 -7.62 1.37
N LEU A 22 -21.09 -7.39 2.53
CA LEU A 22 -21.14 -8.28 3.70
C LEU A 22 -22.23 -7.86 4.68
N GLN A 23 -22.40 -6.55 4.85
CA GLN A 23 -23.39 -5.97 5.76
C GLN A 23 -24.07 -4.81 5.06
N MET A 24 -25.37 -4.68 5.31
CA MET A 24 -26.19 -3.62 4.77
C MET A 24 -27.17 -3.13 5.82
N HIS A 25 -27.72 -1.94 5.59
CA HIS A 25 -28.80 -1.42 6.40
C HIS A 25 -30.01 -2.36 6.37
N HIS A 26 -30.73 -2.51 7.49
CA HIS A 26 -31.91 -3.39 7.66
C HIS A 26 -33.12 -3.09 6.74
N ARG A 27 -33.02 -2.10 5.85
CA ARG A 27 -34.04 -1.70 4.85
C ARG A 27 -33.56 -1.92 3.42
N ALA A 28 -32.40 -2.54 3.29
CA ALA A 28 -31.80 -2.89 2.03
C ALA A 28 -31.79 -4.41 1.91
N LYS A 29 -31.85 -4.89 0.67
CA LYS A 29 -31.73 -6.31 0.35
C LYS A 29 -30.82 -6.50 -0.85
N PHE A 30 -30.30 -7.70 -0.99
CA PHE A 30 -29.63 -8.08 -2.22
C PHE A 30 -30.64 -8.18 -3.38
N LEU A 31 -30.17 -7.86 -4.58
CA LEU A 31 -30.95 -8.12 -5.79
C LEU A 31 -31.06 -9.64 -5.98
N SER A 32 -32.27 -10.17 -6.08
CA SER A 32 -32.50 -11.60 -6.33
C SER A 32 -32.62 -11.89 -7.82
N CYS A 33 -31.98 -12.96 -8.27
CA CYS A 33 -32.20 -13.53 -9.61
C CYS A 33 -33.54 -14.28 -9.68
N PRO A 34 -34.09 -14.53 -10.89
CA PRO A 34 -35.35 -15.26 -11.07
C PRO A 34 -35.37 -16.67 -10.47
N ASN A 35 -34.20 -17.30 -10.29
CA ASN A 35 -34.02 -18.58 -9.62
C ASN A 35 -33.98 -18.49 -8.08
N GLY A 36 -34.17 -17.30 -7.52
CA GLY A 36 -34.13 -17.04 -6.08
C GLY A 36 -32.74 -16.81 -5.49
N SER A 37 -31.64 -16.93 -6.28
CA SER A 37 -30.30 -16.67 -5.76
C SER A 37 -30.07 -15.18 -5.55
N ALA A 38 -29.62 -14.78 -4.37
CA ALA A 38 -29.23 -13.41 -4.09
C ALA A 38 -27.89 -13.07 -4.75
N LEU A 39 -27.84 -11.93 -5.44
CA LEU A 39 -26.61 -11.35 -5.95
C LEU A 39 -26.01 -10.45 -4.87
N GLU A 40 -25.07 -10.99 -4.09
CA GLU A 40 -24.38 -10.26 -3.01
C GLU A 40 -23.56 -9.06 -3.51
N ASN A 41 -23.42 -8.89 -4.82
CA ASN A 41 -22.72 -7.78 -5.46
C ASN A 41 -23.60 -6.55 -5.75
N THR A 42 -24.92 -6.65 -5.49
CA THR A 42 -25.89 -5.59 -5.82
C THR A 42 -26.89 -5.40 -4.69
N VAL A 43 -26.96 -4.19 -4.15
CA VAL A 43 -27.89 -3.82 -3.07
C VAL A 43 -29.02 -2.95 -3.62
N ILE A 44 -30.25 -3.28 -3.24
CA ILE A 44 -31.47 -2.53 -3.58
C ILE A 44 -32.25 -2.20 -2.31
N HIS A 45 -33.22 -1.29 -2.42
CA HIS A 45 -34.13 -1.02 -1.31
C HIS A 45 -35.12 -2.18 -1.15
N GLU A 46 -35.54 -2.46 0.09
CA GLU A 46 -36.49 -3.55 0.38
C GLU A 46 -37.95 -3.10 0.30
N GLU A 47 -38.26 -1.90 0.81
CA GLU A 47 -39.64 -1.39 0.96
C GLU A 47 -39.82 0.03 0.36
N ALA A 48 -41.09 0.45 0.24
CA ALA A 48 -41.56 1.72 -0.34
C ALA A 48 -40.78 2.96 0.16
N PRO A 49 -40.69 4.04 -0.65
CA PRO A 49 -39.68 5.07 -0.46
C PRO A 49 -39.88 5.84 0.86
N LEU A 50 -38.97 5.61 1.80
CA LEU A 50 -38.75 6.43 2.99
C LEU A 50 -37.59 7.40 2.72
N ARG A 51 -37.73 8.64 3.20
CA ARG A 51 -36.69 9.64 3.11
C ARG A 51 -35.61 9.33 4.15
N LEU A 52 -34.58 8.61 3.75
CA LEU A 52 -33.41 8.30 4.58
C LEU A 52 -32.29 9.29 4.31
N ALA A 53 -31.61 9.75 5.35
CA ALA A 53 -30.53 10.73 5.24
C ALA A 53 -29.17 10.08 4.92
N ASN A 54 -28.89 8.92 5.53
CA ASN A 54 -27.65 8.17 5.33
C ASN A 54 -27.92 6.65 5.34
N LEU A 55 -27.09 5.90 4.61
CA LEU A 55 -27.08 4.45 4.63
C LEU A 55 -25.63 3.98 4.62
N THR A 56 -25.30 3.05 5.50
CA THR A 56 -23.95 2.48 5.63
C THR A 56 -23.96 1.03 5.18
N PHE A 57 -22.90 0.65 4.47
CA PHE A 57 -22.70 -0.69 3.92
C PHE A 57 -21.27 -1.14 4.19
N VAL A 58 -21.07 -2.44 4.37
CA VAL A 58 -19.73 -3.05 4.41
C VAL A 58 -19.54 -3.83 3.12
N TRP A 59 -18.48 -3.51 2.40
CA TRP A 59 -18.15 -4.14 1.12
C TRP A 59 -16.78 -4.82 1.21
N MET A 60 -16.69 -6.02 0.63
CA MET A 60 -15.48 -6.81 0.50
C MET A 60 -14.96 -6.72 -0.93
N ALA A 61 -13.71 -6.28 -1.05
CA ALA A 61 -12.99 -6.21 -2.31
C ALA A 61 -12.79 -7.60 -2.94
N PRO A 62 -12.69 -7.68 -4.28
CA PRO A 62 -12.28 -8.92 -4.96
C PRO A 62 -10.88 -9.35 -4.53
N GLN A 63 -10.62 -10.66 -4.55
CA GLN A 63 -9.29 -11.22 -4.17
C GLN A 63 -8.19 -10.93 -5.19
N MET A 64 -8.54 -10.59 -6.43
CA MET A 64 -7.60 -10.26 -7.49
C MET A 64 -7.61 -8.76 -7.75
N ASP A 65 -6.47 -8.23 -8.17
CA ASP A 65 -6.40 -6.88 -8.69
C ASP A 65 -7.22 -6.77 -9.98
N LEU A 66 -8.30 -5.99 -9.94
CA LEU A 66 -9.14 -5.72 -11.10
C LEU A 66 -8.93 -4.30 -11.64
N GLY A 67 -7.98 -3.53 -11.09
CA GLY A 67 -7.79 -2.10 -11.33
C GLY A 67 -8.73 -1.23 -10.49
N ASP A 68 -8.84 0.05 -10.85
CA ASP A 68 -9.67 1.01 -10.10
C ASP A 68 -11.14 0.59 -10.06
N ILE A 69 -11.75 0.72 -8.89
CA ILE A 69 -13.13 0.36 -8.59
C ILE A 69 -13.92 1.62 -8.24
N GLN A 70 -15.14 1.75 -8.70
CA GLN A 70 -16.02 2.86 -8.37
C GLN A 70 -17.36 2.36 -7.86
N PHE A 71 -17.88 2.97 -6.80
CA PHE A 71 -19.24 2.70 -6.34
C PHE A 71 -20.24 3.52 -7.16
N VAL A 72 -21.23 2.83 -7.71
CA VAL A 72 -22.31 3.42 -8.50
C VAL A 72 -23.62 3.22 -7.79
N ALA A 73 -24.28 4.32 -7.44
CA ALA A 73 -25.61 4.31 -6.85
C ALA A 73 -26.63 4.89 -7.85
N SER A 74 -27.75 4.20 -8.05
CA SER A 74 -28.90 4.74 -8.77
C SER A 74 -30.07 4.95 -7.82
N ILE A 75 -30.61 6.17 -7.84
CA ILE A 75 -31.75 6.57 -7.02
C ILE A 75 -32.89 6.97 -7.95
N LEU A 76 -34.09 6.43 -7.68
CA LEU A 76 -35.30 6.76 -8.41
C LEU A 76 -35.89 8.05 -7.84
N LEU A 77 -36.01 9.07 -8.68
CA LEU A 77 -36.56 10.39 -8.38
C LEU A 77 -37.89 10.59 -9.13
N ASP A 78 -38.57 11.70 -8.84
CA ASP A 78 -39.77 12.17 -9.53
C ASP A 78 -40.89 11.13 -9.61
N GLY A 79 -41.27 10.56 -8.46
CA GLY A 79 -42.42 9.65 -8.36
C GLY A 79 -42.27 8.33 -9.14
N GLY A 80 -41.04 7.95 -9.51
CA GLY A 80 -40.78 6.71 -10.24
C GLY A 80 -40.33 6.87 -11.68
N MET A 81 -40.18 8.10 -12.18
CA MET A 81 -40.04 8.36 -13.61
C MET A 81 -38.58 8.56 -14.07
N LYS A 82 -37.66 8.91 -13.16
CA LYS A 82 -36.26 9.21 -13.53
C LYS A 82 -35.26 8.61 -12.57
N TYR A 83 -34.21 7.99 -13.10
CA TYR A 83 -33.05 7.58 -12.30
C TYR A 83 -31.99 8.68 -12.32
N LYS A 84 -31.48 9.03 -11.13
CA LYS A 84 -30.23 9.77 -10.98
C LYS A 84 -29.13 8.80 -10.59
N ILE A 85 -28.01 8.86 -11.31
CA ILE A 85 -26.84 8.02 -11.06
C ILE A 85 -25.79 8.87 -10.34
N PHE A 86 -25.22 8.29 -9.30
CA PHE A 86 -24.12 8.83 -8.52
C PHE A 86 -22.95 7.88 -8.63
N GLN A 87 -21.75 8.46 -8.72
CA GLN A 87 -20.51 7.74 -8.85
C GLN A 87 -19.55 8.26 -7.78
N SER A 88 -18.92 7.35 -7.03
CA SER A 88 -17.88 7.73 -6.06
C SER A 88 -16.62 8.21 -6.77
N GLN A 89 -15.65 8.73 -6.01
CA GLN A 89 -14.29 8.75 -6.51
C GLN A 89 -13.80 7.30 -6.74
N PRO A 90 -12.92 7.06 -7.74
CA PRO A 90 -12.30 5.77 -7.92
C PRO A 90 -11.51 5.35 -6.67
N LEU A 91 -11.73 4.13 -6.24
CA LEU A 91 -10.95 3.39 -5.26
C LEU A 91 -9.91 2.57 -6.01
N SER A 92 -8.66 3.01 -5.96
CA SER A 92 -7.53 2.22 -6.49
C SER A 92 -7.21 1.06 -5.56
N LEU A 93 -6.65 -0.03 -6.11
CA LEU A 93 -6.22 -1.15 -5.29
C LEU A 93 -5.13 -0.69 -4.32
N ASN A 94 -5.33 -0.97 -3.03
CA ASN A 94 -4.25 -0.90 -2.07
C ASN A 94 -3.33 -2.11 -2.30
N ILE A 95 -2.11 -1.84 -2.78
CA ILE A 95 -1.09 -2.87 -3.03
C ILE A 95 -0.38 -3.33 -1.75
N TYR A 96 -0.78 -2.77 -0.61
CA TYR A 96 -0.26 -3.08 0.71
C TYR A 96 -1.27 -3.88 1.56
N PRO A 97 -0.79 -4.75 2.48
CA PRO A 97 0.60 -5.11 2.71
C PRO A 97 1.20 -5.85 1.49
N VAL A 98 2.52 -5.74 1.31
CA VAL A 98 3.18 -6.40 0.18
C VAL A 98 2.98 -7.92 0.24
N SER A 99 2.60 -8.50 -0.91
CA SER A 99 2.43 -9.95 -1.02
C SER A 99 3.77 -10.66 -0.84
N THR A 100 3.78 -11.73 -0.04
CA THR A 100 4.94 -12.63 0.08
C THR A 100 5.01 -13.68 -1.01
N LYS A 101 4.12 -13.59 -2.01
CA LYS A 101 4.15 -14.44 -3.19
C LYS A 101 5.45 -14.17 -3.96
N ASP A 102 6.07 -15.24 -4.45
CA ASP A 102 7.30 -15.20 -5.26
C ASP A 102 8.56 -14.67 -4.53
N CYS A 103 8.51 -14.56 -3.20
CA CYS A 103 9.70 -14.38 -2.37
C CYS A 103 10.69 -15.55 -2.58
N ALA A 104 11.98 -15.26 -2.59
CA ALA A 104 13.08 -16.16 -2.95
C ALA A 104 13.07 -16.69 -4.40
N VAL A 105 12.13 -16.22 -5.24
CA VAL A 105 12.08 -16.55 -6.68
C VAL A 105 12.40 -15.32 -7.52
N VAL A 106 11.59 -14.27 -7.38
CA VAL A 106 11.77 -13.00 -8.12
C VAL A 106 11.95 -11.80 -7.21
N LYS A 107 11.63 -11.95 -5.91
CA LYS A 107 11.81 -10.91 -4.89
C LYS A 107 12.58 -11.45 -3.69
N SER A 108 13.43 -10.62 -3.10
CA SER A 108 13.94 -10.86 -1.75
C SER A 108 12.96 -10.27 -0.75
N CYS A 109 12.67 -10.99 0.33
CA CYS A 109 11.69 -10.57 1.32
C CYS A 109 12.23 -10.77 2.73
N PHE A 110 12.00 -9.79 3.59
CA PHE A 110 12.34 -9.83 5.01
C PHE A 110 11.16 -9.35 5.84
N ARG A 111 10.90 -10.01 6.96
CA ARG A 111 9.86 -9.63 7.91
C ARG A 111 10.35 -9.81 9.33
N TYR A 112 10.08 -8.83 10.17
CA TYR A 112 10.35 -8.86 11.59
C TYR A 112 9.03 -8.75 12.36
N CYS A 113 8.76 -9.71 13.22
CA CYS A 113 7.58 -9.76 14.09
C CYS A 113 8.04 -9.89 15.55
N THR A 114 7.44 -9.11 16.45
CA THR A 114 7.68 -9.22 17.90
C THR A 114 6.66 -10.15 18.54
N GLY A 115 7.09 -11.08 19.40
CA GLY A 115 6.19 -11.89 20.22
C GLY A 115 5.56 -13.12 19.54
N TYR A 116 5.95 -13.43 18.30
CA TYR A 116 5.48 -14.62 17.59
C TYR A 116 6.61 -15.63 17.41
N SER A 117 6.52 -16.77 18.09
CA SER A 117 7.38 -17.92 17.86
C SER A 117 6.76 -18.81 16.77
N GLY A 118 7.10 -18.58 15.50
CA GLY A 118 6.70 -19.46 14.38
C GLY A 118 6.15 -18.76 13.14
N SER A 119 5.70 -19.57 12.18
CA SER A 119 5.30 -19.24 10.80
C SER A 119 4.11 -18.28 10.63
N ASP A 120 3.54 -17.76 11.72
CA ASP A 120 2.34 -16.89 11.74
C ASP A 120 2.64 -15.38 11.65
N CYS A 121 3.90 -15.01 11.39
CA CYS A 121 4.24 -13.63 11.06
C CYS A 121 3.62 -13.27 9.71
N GLN A 122 2.43 -12.64 9.69
CA GLN A 122 1.76 -12.17 8.47
C GLN A 122 2.24 -10.75 8.13
N ALA A 123 2.21 -10.37 6.85
CA ALA A 123 2.75 -9.07 6.42
C ALA A 123 2.01 -7.87 7.05
N HIS A 124 0.69 -7.98 7.29
CA HIS A 124 -0.10 -6.92 7.92
C HIS A 124 0.09 -6.79 9.43
N THR A 125 0.75 -7.77 10.09
CA THR A 125 1.03 -7.73 11.54
C THR A 125 2.51 -7.56 11.86
N ALA A 126 3.36 -7.52 10.84
CA ALA A 126 4.80 -7.39 11.01
C ALA A 126 5.17 -6.00 11.54
N ARG A 127 6.18 -5.93 12.42
CA ARG A 127 6.78 -4.68 12.87
C ARG A 127 7.57 -4.00 11.75
N TYR A 128 8.19 -4.82 10.91
CA TYR A 128 8.93 -4.38 9.73
C TYR A 128 8.78 -5.41 8.63
N THR A 129 8.56 -4.95 7.40
CA THR A 129 8.49 -5.73 6.17
C THR A 129 9.32 -5.02 5.12
N ALA A 130 10.18 -5.76 4.43
CA ALA A 130 10.86 -5.30 3.23
C ALA A 130 10.69 -6.33 2.12
N ALA A 131 10.44 -5.85 0.91
CA ALA A 131 10.59 -6.61 -0.32
C ALA A 131 11.47 -5.84 -1.29
N MET A 132 12.33 -6.55 -2.01
CA MET A 132 13.24 -6.01 -3.02
C MET A 132 13.11 -6.82 -4.29
N GLU A 133 12.94 -6.14 -5.42
CA GLU A 133 12.89 -6.77 -6.73
C GLU A 133 13.53 -5.88 -7.79
N PHE A 134 13.97 -6.45 -8.90
CA PHE A 134 14.40 -5.64 -10.03
C PHE A 134 13.18 -4.99 -10.69
N THR A 135 13.37 -3.75 -11.13
CA THR A 135 12.45 -3.09 -12.06
C THR A 135 12.26 -3.95 -13.33
N ALA A 136 11.13 -3.79 -14.03
CA ALA A 136 10.85 -4.57 -15.24
C ALA A 136 11.95 -4.43 -16.32
N ALA A 137 12.56 -3.25 -16.43
CA ALA A 137 13.68 -2.98 -17.33
C ALA A 137 15.04 -3.51 -16.83
N LYS A 138 15.11 -3.99 -15.58
CA LYS A 138 16.33 -4.47 -14.90
C LYS A 138 17.45 -3.43 -14.84
N THR A 139 17.10 -2.15 -14.79
CA THR A 139 18.04 -1.03 -14.67
C THR A 139 18.07 -0.43 -13.25
N GLY A 140 17.00 -0.66 -12.48
CA GLY A 140 16.86 -0.25 -11.09
C GLY A 140 16.37 -1.38 -10.19
N VAL A 141 16.48 -1.13 -8.89
CA VAL A 141 15.90 -1.95 -7.83
C VAL A 141 14.70 -1.21 -7.26
N LYS A 142 13.60 -1.94 -7.10
CA LYS A 142 12.37 -1.49 -6.47
C LYS A 142 12.33 -2.06 -5.05
N PHE A 143 12.11 -1.18 -4.10
CA PHE A 143 11.97 -1.45 -2.68
C PHE A 143 10.52 -1.27 -2.30
N THR A 144 10.02 -2.16 -1.47
CA THR A 144 8.74 -1.99 -0.79
C THR A 144 8.97 -2.20 0.69
N LEU A 145 8.86 -1.12 1.45
CA LEU A 145 9.00 -1.15 2.90
C LEU A 145 7.63 -0.94 3.53
N GLY A 146 7.41 -1.56 4.67
CA GLY A 146 6.28 -1.22 5.51
C GLY A 146 6.42 -1.74 6.92
N GLY A 147 5.70 -1.14 7.86
CA GLY A 147 5.88 -1.46 9.26
C GLY A 147 5.10 -0.53 10.16
N LEU A 148 5.17 -0.83 11.46
CA LEU A 148 4.47 -0.09 12.50
C LEU A 148 5.32 1.10 12.94
N LEU A 149 4.85 2.32 12.66
CA LEU A 149 5.41 3.60 13.10
C LEU A 149 4.41 4.26 14.05
N ALA A 150 4.49 3.90 15.33
CA ALA A 150 3.57 4.39 16.36
C ALA A 150 3.76 5.88 16.70
N ASP A 151 4.88 6.47 16.30
CA ASP A 151 5.21 7.87 16.53
C ASP A 151 4.90 8.71 15.29
N GLU A 152 4.55 9.99 15.49
CA GLU A 152 4.13 10.91 14.40
C GLU A 152 5.23 11.19 13.37
N GLU A 153 6.52 11.02 13.72
CA GLU A 153 7.68 11.26 12.86
C GLU A 153 8.58 10.00 12.82
N GLY A 154 8.07 8.88 12.33
CA GLY A 154 8.79 7.60 12.22
C GLY A 154 9.45 7.35 10.86
N TYR A 155 10.39 6.40 10.81
CA TYR A 155 10.98 5.93 9.56
C TYR A 155 11.20 4.41 9.52
N LEU A 156 11.21 3.88 8.30
CA LEU A 156 11.63 2.54 7.91
C LEU A 156 12.76 2.70 6.90
N ALA A 157 13.86 1.98 7.04
CA ALA A 157 14.95 2.08 6.08
C ALA A 157 15.60 0.74 5.77
N ILE A 158 16.17 0.67 4.57
CA ILE A 158 17.04 -0.41 4.15
C ILE A 158 18.40 0.16 3.79
N GLY A 159 19.45 -0.41 4.37
CA GLY A 159 20.84 -0.02 4.15
C GLY A 159 21.67 -1.13 3.54
N PHE A 160 22.70 -0.73 2.81
CA PHE A 160 23.65 -1.60 2.16
C PHE A 160 25.05 -1.22 2.59
N SER A 161 25.88 -2.20 2.95
CA SER A 161 27.32 -1.98 3.14
C SER A 161 28.10 -3.19 2.66
N ARG A 162 29.39 -2.98 2.36
CA ARG A 162 30.36 -4.08 2.15
C ARG A 162 30.94 -4.59 3.47
N ASP A 163 30.71 -3.86 4.56
CA ASP A 163 31.10 -4.22 5.91
C ASP A 163 29.89 -4.72 6.69
N GLY A 164 29.87 -6.03 6.98
CA GLY A 164 28.79 -6.70 7.69
C GLY A 164 28.72 -6.38 9.19
N HIS A 165 29.71 -5.67 9.74
CA HIS A 165 29.85 -5.45 11.18
C HIS A 165 29.76 -3.98 11.57
N GLN A 166 30.60 -3.11 10.99
CA GLN A 166 30.61 -1.68 11.36
C GLN A 166 29.74 -0.84 10.43
N MET A 167 29.13 -1.46 9.41
CA MET A 167 28.31 -0.76 8.41
C MET A 167 29.06 0.43 7.79
N THR A 168 30.37 0.26 7.57
CA THR A 168 31.21 1.33 7.07
C THR A 168 30.74 1.77 5.68
N ASN A 169 30.61 3.09 5.45
CA ASN A 169 30.09 3.68 4.21
C ASN A 169 28.77 3.03 3.75
N ALA A 170 27.81 2.89 4.67
CA ALA A 170 26.52 2.31 4.37
C ALA A 170 25.65 3.31 3.59
N ASP A 171 25.10 2.81 2.48
CA ASP A 171 24.15 3.48 1.63
C ASP A 171 22.74 3.12 2.12
N ILE A 172 21.98 4.10 2.61
CA ILE A 172 20.71 3.90 3.30
C ILE A 172 19.59 4.59 2.52
N SER A 173 18.57 3.81 2.15
CA SER A 173 17.33 4.32 1.55
C SER A 173 16.20 4.25 2.57
N VAL A 174 15.59 5.41 2.83
CA VAL A 174 14.62 5.64 3.89
C VAL A 174 13.26 5.92 3.31
N CYS A 175 12.24 5.43 3.99
CA CYS A 175 10.87 5.80 3.86
C CYS A 175 10.38 6.31 5.21
N TYR A 176 9.84 7.53 5.24
CA TYR A 176 9.46 8.19 6.49
C TYR A 176 8.03 8.73 6.40
N ARG A 177 7.43 8.93 7.58
CA ARG A 177 6.18 9.68 7.75
C ARG A 177 6.53 11.05 8.31
N SER A 178 6.10 12.12 7.62
CA SER A 178 6.25 13.49 8.10
C SER A 178 5.27 13.78 9.24
N ALA A 179 5.52 14.88 9.96
CA ALA A 179 4.62 15.36 11.02
C ALA A 179 3.19 15.62 10.51
N GLU A 180 3.04 16.00 9.23
CA GLU A 180 1.76 16.20 8.56
C GLU A 180 1.08 14.89 8.15
N GLY A 181 1.75 13.75 8.35
CA GLY A 181 1.28 12.43 7.97
C GLY A 181 1.56 12.05 6.51
N GLU A 182 2.36 12.83 5.80
CA GLU A 182 2.75 12.50 4.42
C GLU A 182 3.90 11.48 4.41
N VAL A 183 3.89 10.58 3.42
CA VAL A 183 4.96 9.59 3.26
C VAL A 183 5.97 10.09 2.24
N GLY A 184 7.23 10.14 2.65
CA GLY A 184 8.35 10.58 1.82
C GLY A 184 9.46 9.54 1.76
N VAL A 185 10.41 9.74 0.84
CA VAL A 185 11.63 8.95 0.74
C VAL A 185 12.85 9.84 0.73
N GLU A 186 13.90 9.41 1.40
CA GLU A 186 15.17 10.10 1.51
C GLU A 186 16.31 9.10 1.45
N HIS A 187 17.47 9.56 1.05
CA HIS A 187 18.67 8.75 0.99
C HIS A 187 19.71 9.33 1.93
N TYR A 188 20.43 8.45 2.62
CA TYR A 188 21.42 8.78 3.62
C TYR A 188 22.71 7.99 3.38
N LEU A 189 23.82 8.59 3.78
CA LEU A 189 25.11 7.92 3.87
C LEU A 189 25.48 7.82 5.34
N LEU A 190 25.91 6.65 5.76
CA LEU A 190 26.40 6.40 7.11
C LEU A 190 27.86 6.00 7.06
N ASP A 191 28.73 6.78 7.69
CA ASP A 191 30.16 6.50 7.71
C ASP A 191 30.48 5.18 8.44
N ASN A 192 29.85 4.96 9.60
CA ASN A 192 29.83 3.70 10.35
C ASN A 192 28.79 3.81 11.49
N ILE A 193 28.55 2.71 12.20
CA ILE A 193 27.52 2.60 13.24
C ILE A 193 27.64 3.62 14.40
N ASP A 194 28.82 4.20 14.64
CA ASP A 194 29.04 5.15 15.74
C ASP A 194 28.64 6.61 15.39
N TYR A 195 28.28 6.89 14.13
CA TYR A 195 27.94 8.24 13.65
C TYR A 195 26.48 8.35 13.22
N MET A 196 25.98 9.58 13.17
CA MET A 196 24.67 9.87 12.60
C MET A 196 24.72 9.79 11.07
N PRO A 197 23.69 9.24 10.41
CA PRO A 197 23.61 9.28 8.95
C PRO A 197 23.49 10.70 8.41
N ASP A 198 24.26 11.02 7.38
CA ASP A 198 24.22 12.27 6.64
C ASP A 198 23.23 12.18 5.47
N LEU A 199 22.42 13.22 5.29
CA LEU A 199 21.50 13.29 4.15
C LEU A 199 22.30 13.34 2.84
N HIS A 200 22.03 12.38 1.95
CA HIS A 200 22.70 12.25 0.66
C HIS A 200 21.67 12.25 -0.46
N LEU A 201 21.74 13.23 -1.37
CA LEU A 201 20.71 13.50 -2.39
C LEU A 201 20.76 12.54 -3.59
N ALA A 202 20.86 11.24 -3.34
CA ALA A 202 20.70 10.23 -4.38
C ALA A 202 19.25 10.20 -4.88
N GLU A 203 19.10 9.85 -6.16
CA GLU A 203 17.79 9.77 -6.82
C GLU A 203 17.00 8.56 -6.30
N LEU A 204 16.01 8.82 -5.44
CA LEU A 204 14.95 7.88 -5.08
C LEU A 204 13.64 8.34 -5.70
N GLN A 205 12.94 7.43 -6.36
CA GLN A 205 11.62 7.69 -6.94
C GLN A 205 10.55 7.00 -6.11
N LEU A 206 9.75 7.78 -5.37
CA LEU A 206 8.54 7.26 -4.72
C LEU A 206 7.50 6.89 -5.78
N GLU A 207 7.09 5.62 -5.83
CA GLU A 207 6.10 5.11 -6.78
C GLU A 207 4.70 5.10 -6.18
N SER A 208 4.59 4.75 -4.90
CA SER A 208 3.32 4.73 -4.17
C SER A 208 3.57 4.63 -2.66
N SER A 209 2.58 5.01 -1.87
CA SER A 209 2.62 4.92 -0.42
C SER A 209 1.21 4.77 0.15
N ASP A 210 1.11 4.28 1.37
CA ASP A 210 -0.15 4.19 2.11
C ASP A 210 0.08 4.32 3.62
N VAL A 211 -0.94 4.81 4.31
CA VAL A 211 -0.96 4.94 5.78
C VAL A 211 -2.24 4.31 6.29
N ASP A 212 -2.12 3.19 7.00
CA ASP A 212 -3.22 2.46 7.62
C ASP A 212 -3.07 2.51 9.15
N GLY A 213 -3.63 3.56 9.75
CA GLY A 213 -3.44 3.88 11.17
C GLY A 213 -1.98 4.19 11.49
N ASP A 214 -1.35 3.30 12.27
CA ASP A 214 0.07 3.40 12.66
C ASP A 214 0.98 2.64 11.68
N TYR A 215 0.42 1.95 10.68
CA TYR A 215 1.20 1.30 9.63
C TYR A 215 1.49 2.26 8.50
N VAL A 216 2.76 2.29 8.10
CA VAL A 216 3.21 3.03 6.92
C VAL A 216 3.76 2.07 5.91
N TRP A 217 3.42 2.31 4.64
CA TRP A 217 3.89 1.54 3.51
C TRP A 217 4.38 2.47 2.41
N CYS A 218 5.42 2.03 1.71
CA CYS A 218 6.03 2.78 0.64
C CYS A 218 6.74 1.85 -0.34
N THR A 219 6.57 2.18 -1.60
CA THR A 219 7.25 1.54 -2.70
C THR A 219 8.01 2.62 -3.44
N PHE A 220 9.32 2.43 -3.56
CA PHE A 220 10.20 3.37 -4.24
C PHE A 220 11.28 2.62 -5.00
N SER A 221 11.96 3.29 -5.92
CA SER A 221 13.02 2.68 -6.71
C SER A 221 14.23 3.60 -6.86
N ARG A 222 15.37 2.97 -7.15
CA ARG A 222 16.62 3.64 -7.54
C ARG A 222 17.39 2.81 -8.57
N PRO A 223 18.30 3.43 -9.33
CA PRO A 223 19.22 2.70 -10.21
C PRO A 223 20.02 1.62 -9.46
N ILE A 224 20.35 0.52 -10.14
CA ILE A 224 21.24 -0.53 -9.59
C ILE A 224 22.63 0.06 -9.32
N LYS A 225 23.12 0.88 -10.24
CA LYS A 225 24.36 1.64 -10.13
C LYS A 225 24.01 3.11 -9.97
N GLY A 226 24.40 3.70 -8.85
CA GLY A 226 24.24 5.13 -8.66
C GLY A 226 25.11 5.96 -9.61
N LYS A 227 24.75 7.22 -9.77
CA LYS A 227 25.56 8.20 -10.53
C LYS A 227 26.75 8.71 -9.69
N ASP A 228 26.65 8.60 -8.37
CA ASP A 228 27.68 8.98 -7.40
C ASP A 228 28.35 7.72 -6.84
N SER A 229 29.65 7.83 -6.57
CA SER A 229 30.44 6.85 -5.83
C SER A 229 29.95 6.55 -4.41
N ALA A 230 29.22 7.48 -3.78
CA ALA A 230 28.61 7.29 -2.46
C ALA A 230 27.37 6.38 -2.49
N VAL A 231 26.80 6.13 -3.67
CA VAL A 231 25.69 5.20 -3.86
C VAL A 231 26.25 3.85 -4.28
N LEU A 232 26.06 2.84 -3.44
CA LEU A 232 26.62 1.51 -3.68
C LEU A 232 26.02 0.87 -4.93
N ASP A 233 26.89 0.16 -5.66
CA ASP A 233 26.51 -0.68 -6.78
C ASP A 233 25.85 -1.96 -6.25
N LEU A 234 24.53 -2.06 -6.40
CA LEU A 234 23.73 -3.20 -5.95
C LEU A 234 23.85 -4.43 -6.87
N SER A 235 24.68 -4.36 -7.93
CA SER A 235 25.08 -5.55 -8.69
C SER A 235 26.23 -6.33 -8.05
N GLU A 236 26.91 -5.73 -7.06
CA GLU A 236 28.00 -6.35 -6.31
C GLU A 236 27.49 -6.94 -4.97
N PRO A 237 28.15 -7.97 -4.42
CA PRO A 237 27.79 -8.52 -3.11
C PRO A 237 27.83 -7.47 -1.99
N THR A 238 26.75 -7.36 -1.23
CA THR A 238 26.59 -6.44 -0.09
C THR A 238 25.83 -7.10 1.05
N TYR A 239 25.97 -6.56 2.25
CA TYR A 239 25.16 -6.88 3.42
C TYR A 239 23.96 -5.94 3.48
N TYR A 240 22.81 -6.49 3.88
CA TYR A 240 21.55 -5.76 4.04
C TYR A 240 21.31 -5.48 5.51
N PHE A 241 20.94 -4.24 5.81
CA PHE A 241 20.56 -3.79 7.14
C PHE A 241 19.17 -3.20 7.09
N TYR A 242 18.35 -3.49 8.11
CA TYR A 242 16.97 -3.02 8.19
C TYR A 242 16.82 -2.16 9.43
N PHE A 243 16.24 -0.98 9.26
CA PHE A 243 16.12 0.02 10.32
C PHE A 243 14.68 0.44 10.51
N LEU A 244 14.34 0.71 11.76
CA LEU A 244 13.06 1.22 12.23
C LEU A 244 13.41 2.19 13.35
N GLY A 245 12.91 3.42 13.28
CA GLY A 245 13.21 4.41 14.30
C GLY A 245 12.39 5.69 14.17
N GLN A 246 12.77 6.69 14.95
CA GLN A 246 12.24 8.04 14.87
C GLN A 246 13.14 8.93 14.03
N LYS A 247 12.53 9.82 13.26
CA LYS A 247 13.22 10.86 12.50
C LYS A 247 13.19 12.14 13.34
N GLU A 248 14.34 12.75 13.59
CA GLU A 248 14.36 14.07 14.22
C GLU A 248 13.97 15.17 13.22
N ARG A 249 13.36 16.24 13.74
CA ARG A 249 12.92 17.43 12.98
C ARG A 249 14.00 18.14 12.15
N HIS A 250 15.27 17.80 12.33
CA HIS A 250 16.38 18.34 11.54
C HIS A 250 16.88 17.40 10.43
N GLY A 251 16.12 16.34 10.13
CA GLY A 251 16.47 15.40 9.06
C GLY A 251 17.52 14.39 9.47
N HIS A 252 17.71 14.16 10.77
CA HIS A 252 18.59 13.10 11.28
C HIS A 252 17.77 11.86 11.62
N LEU A 253 18.33 10.68 11.33
CA LEU A 253 17.74 9.40 11.74
C LEU A 253 18.32 9.02 13.10
N LEU A 254 17.46 8.74 14.08
CA LEU A 254 17.90 8.10 15.32
C LEU A 254 18.02 6.61 15.06
N THR A 255 19.22 6.07 15.23
CA THR A 255 19.54 4.64 15.10
C THR A 255 19.35 3.88 16.41
#